data_AF-A0A3V8I365-F1
#
_entry.id   AF-A0A3V8I365-F1
#
_cell.length_a   1.000
_cell.length_b   1.000
_cell.length_c   1.000
_cell.angle_alpha   90.00
_cell.angle_beta   90.00
_cell.angle_gamma   90.00
#
_symmetry.space_group_name_H-M   'P 1'
#
loop_
_entity.id
_entity.type
_entity.pdbx_description
1 polymer ?
#
loop_
_entity_poly.entity_id
_entity_poly.type
_entity_poly.pdbx_seq_one_letter_code
_entity_poly.pdbx_strand_id
1 'polypeptide(L)'
;MDQYFDNIQISDKGMVKLIRNNGKDYIFPASKIITVHRVKPNDDPNSWIPIARDLCNILNVDAFQETRPYTVCVETDEGYLYVNIPYTEELYDRLDNAHTYSTNIAKEKYGTFK
;
A
#
# COMPACT_ATOMS: atom_id res chain seq x y z
N MET A 1 13.35 -1.75 -5.32
CA MET A 1 13.57 -2.45 -4.04
C MET A 1 12.31 -2.24 -3.24
N ASP A 2 11.62 -3.32 -2.84
CA ASP A 2 10.33 -3.22 -2.18
C ASP A 2 10.47 -2.62 -0.78
N GLN A 3 9.55 -1.73 -0.42
CA GLN A 3 9.62 -0.96 0.80
C GLN A 3 8.39 -1.18 1.65
N TYR A 4 8.59 -1.38 2.96
CA TYR A 4 7.54 -1.71 3.91
C TYR A 4 7.32 -0.57 4.90
N PHE A 5 6.05 -0.34 5.23
CA PHE A 5 5.57 0.75 6.07
C PHE A 5 4.49 0.23 7.01
N ASP A 6 4.43 0.79 8.21
CA ASP A 6 3.48 0.35 9.25
C ASP A 6 2.13 1.06 9.13
N ASN A 7 2.11 2.24 8.52
CA ASN A 7 0.90 3.04 8.43
C ASN A 7 0.90 3.99 7.23
N ILE A 8 -0.28 4.47 6.85
CA ILE A 8 -0.48 5.51 5.84
C ILE A 8 -1.31 6.66 6.42
N GLN A 9 -0.92 7.88 6.08
CA GLN A 9 -1.70 9.08 6.33
C GLN A 9 -1.91 9.81 5.01
N ILE A 10 -3.14 10.21 4.76
CA ILE A 10 -3.55 10.90 3.54
C ILE A 10 -4.07 12.27 3.95
N SER A 11 -3.44 13.31 3.41
CA SER A 11 -3.82 14.69 3.65
C SER A 11 -4.83 15.16 2.61
N ASP A 12 -5.75 16.03 3.03
CA ASP A 12 -6.71 16.74 2.18
C ASP A 12 -6.03 17.60 1.09
N LYS A 13 -4.73 17.85 1.20
CA LYS A 13 -3.92 18.56 0.20
C LYS A 13 -3.35 17.63 -0.88
N GLY A 14 -3.82 16.39 -0.98
CA GLY A 14 -3.33 15.43 -1.99
C GLY A 14 -1.91 14.93 -1.74
N MET A 15 -1.51 14.83 -0.47
CA MET A 15 -0.22 14.28 -0.05
C MET A 15 -0.42 12.95 0.68
N VAL A 16 0.46 12.00 0.40
CA VAL A 16 0.50 10.70 1.08
C VAL A 16 1.77 10.62 1.91
N LYS A 17 1.62 10.16 3.14
CA LYS A 17 2.69 9.91 4.09
C LYS A 17 2.65 8.45 4.52
N LEU A 18 3.73 7.72 4.24
CA LEU A 18 3.94 6.37 4.72
C LEU A 18 4.88 6.39 5.92
N ILE A 19 4.45 5.76 7.01
CA ILE A 19 5.14 5.78 8.31
C ILE A 19 5.95 4.49 8.46
N ARG A 20 7.20 4.61 8.92
CA ARG A 20 8.05 3.47 9.30
C ARG A 20 8.30 3.44 10.79
N ASN A 21 8.30 2.26 11.38
CA ASN A 21 8.79 2.03 12.73
C ASN A 21 10.30 2.29 12.75
N ASN A 22 10.72 3.29 13.54
CA ASN A 22 12.12 3.72 13.70
C ASN A 22 12.83 4.21 12.43
N GLY A 23 12.08 4.58 11.38
CA GLY A 23 12.62 5.10 10.12
C GLY A 23 12.19 6.53 9.81
N LYS A 24 12.70 7.08 8.71
CA LYS A 24 12.19 8.34 8.16
C LYS A 24 10.89 8.06 7.41
N ASP A 25 9.86 8.85 7.72
CA ASP A 25 8.60 8.84 6.98
C ASP A 25 8.83 9.17 5.51
N TYR A 26 8.09 8.49 4.64
CA TYR A 26 8.13 8.71 3.20
C TYR A 26 6.92 9.52 2.79
N ILE A 27 7.13 10.76 2.35
CA ILE A 27 6.08 11.72 2.02
C ILE A 27 6.17 12.06 0.55
N PHE A 28 5.07 11.92 -0.18
CA PHE A 28 5.01 12.17 -1.62
C PHE A 28 3.63 12.67 -2.05
N PRO A 29 3.53 13.42 -3.17
CA PRO A 29 2.23 13.80 -3.71
C PRO A 29 1.49 12.57 -4.24
N ALA A 30 0.19 12.49 -3.99
CA ALA A 30 -0.63 11.35 -4.41
C ALA A 30 -0.63 11.14 -5.93
N SER A 31 -0.33 12.16 -6.74
CA SER A 31 -0.18 12.07 -8.20
C SER A 31 0.96 11.15 -8.68
N LYS A 32 1.87 10.73 -7.79
CA LYS A 32 2.88 9.71 -8.09
C LYS A 32 2.36 8.27 -8.02
N ILE A 33 1.15 8.06 -7.51
CA ILE A 33 0.53 6.74 -7.43
C ILE A 33 0.09 6.34 -8.83
N ILE A 34 0.60 5.20 -9.31
CA ILE A 34 0.17 4.60 -10.57
C ILE A 34 -1.05 3.74 -10.33
N THR A 35 -1.00 2.88 -9.31
CA THR A 35 -2.08 1.94 -8.96
C THR A 35 -2.01 1.58 -7.48
N VAL A 36 -3.17 1.35 -6.86
CA VAL A 36 -3.30 0.81 -5.51
C VAL A 36 -3.73 -0.64 -5.62
N HIS A 37 -2.90 -1.54 -5.09
CA HIS A 37 -3.11 -2.97 -5.11
C HIS A 37 -3.64 -3.45 -3.75
N ARG A 38 -4.60 -4.36 -3.81
CA ARG A 38 -5.03 -5.14 -2.64
C ARG A 38 -4.17 -6.40 -2.57
N VAL A 39 -3.35 -6.52 -1.53
CA VAL A 39 -2.41 -7.63 -1.36
C VAL A 39 -3.01 -8.68 -0.43
N LYS A 40 -3.09 -9.92 -0.90
CA LYS A 40 -3.45 -11.04 -0.04
C LYS A 40 -2.28 -11.37 0.89
N PRO A 41 -2.55 -11.85 2.11
CA PRO A 41 -1.50 -12.26 3.02
C PRO A 41 -0.54 -13.33 2.44
N ASN A 42 -0.97 -14.18 1.50
CA ASN A 42 -0.11 -15.17 0.85
C ASN A 42 0.70 -14.62 -0.35
N ASP A 43 0.32 -13.45 -0.87
CA ASP A 43 0.96 -12.79 -2.02
C ASP A 43 1.91 -11.67 -1.56
N ASP A 44 1.96 -11.36 -0.26
CA ASP A 44 2.92 -10.43 0.34
C ASP A 44 4.31 -11.09 0.40
N PRO A 45 5.35 -10.51 -0.23
CA PRO A 45 6.70 -11.08 -0.26
C PRO A 45 7.34 -11.27 1.12
N ASN A 46 6.91 -10.52 2.14
CA ASN A 46 7.40 -10.64 3.52
C ASN A 46 6.50 -11.50 4.40
N SER A 47 5.49 -12.15 3.84
CA SER A 47 4.60 -12.98 4.61
C SER A 47 5.24 -14.30 5.00
N TRP A 48 5.12 -14.65 6.28
CA TRP A 48 5.48 -15.97 6.81
C TRP A 48 4.42 -17.04 6.51
N ILE A 49 3.30 -16.64 5.91
CA ILE A 49 2.14 -17.51 5.64
C ILE A 49 2.44 -18.65 4.68
N PRO A 50 3.13 -18.44 3.54
CA PRO A 50 3.52 -19.54 2.68
C PRO A 50 4.33 -20.60 3.45
N ILE A 51 5.26 -20.17 4.31
CA ILE A 51 6.09 -21.05 5.14
C ILE A 51 5.24 -21.79 6.18
N ALA A 52 4.34 -21.11 6.88
CA ALA A 52 3.48 -21.75 7.87
C ALA A 52 2.48 -22.74 7.25
N ARG A 53 1.91 -22.41 6.09
CA ARG A 53 1.07 -23.32 5.32
C ARG A 53 1.83 -24.57 4.92
N ASP A 54 3.05 -24.41 4.40
CA ASP A 54 3.88 -25.54 3.99
C ASP A 54 4.28 -26.42 5.19
N LEU A 55 4.56 -25.83 6.36
CA LEU A 55 4.79 -26.57 7.61
C LEU A 55 3.55 -27.31 8.11
N CYS A 56 2.37 -26.68 8.10
CA CYS A 56 1.12 -27.33 8.49
C CYS A 56 0.78 -28.52 7.57
N ASN A 57 1.01 -28.37 6.26
CA ASN A 57 0.86 -29.45 5.29
C ASN A 57 1.81 -30.63 5.58
N ILE A 58 3.08 -30.36 5.89
CA ILE A 58 4.07 -31.40 6.25
C ILE A 58 3.64 -32.15 7.52
N LEU A 59 3.06 -31.43 8.49
CA LEU A 59 2.63 -31.99 9.76
C LEU A 59 1.24 -32.67 9.72
N ASN A 60 0.59 -32.74 8.53
CA ASN A 60 -0.80 -33.22 8.37
C ASN A 60 -1.79 -32.53 9.33
N VAL A 61 -1.53 -31.25 9.62
CA VAL A 61 -2.42 -30.44 10.46
C VAL A 61 -3.35 -29.67 9.53
N ASP A 62 -4.59 -30.13 9.44
CA ASP A 62 -5.65 -29.62 8.55
C ASP A 62 -6.21 -28.23 8.96
N ALA A 63 -5.48 -27.48 9.80
CA ALA A 63 -6.00 -26.35 10.56
C ALA A 63 -5.36 -24.99 10.21
N PHE A 64 -4.56 -24.88 9.14
CA PHE A 64 -4.05 -23.57 8.73
C PHE A 64 -5.19 -22.74 8.11
N GLN A 65 -5.86 -21.95 8.95
CA GLN A 65 -6.85 -20.98 8.51
C GLN A 65 -6.20 -19.59 8.47
N GLU A 66 -6.05 -19.04 7.27
CA GLU A 66 -5.54 -17.69 7.08
C GLU A 66 -6.53 -16.66 7.64
N THR A 67 -6.11 -15.91 8.66
CA THR A 67 -6.95 -14.91 9.34
C THR A 67 -6.46 -13.48 9.15
N ARG A 68 -5.27 -13.27 8.53
CA ARG A 68 -4.77 -11.91 8.32
C ARG A 68 -5.65 -11.21 7.28
N PRO A 69 -5.98 -9.94 7.52
CA PRO A 69 -6.67 -9.15 6.52
C PRO A 69 -5.75 -8.88 5.33
N TYR A 70 -6.38 -8.61 4.19
CA TYR A 70 -5.67 -8.11 3.02
C TYR A 70 -5.05 -6.76 3.37
N THR A 71 -3.89 -6.47 2.83
CA THR A 71 -3.16 -5.22 3.05
C THR A 71 -3.10 -4.38 1.78
N VAL A 72 -2.49 -3.20 1.87
CA VAL A 72 -2.39 -2.26 0.76
C VAL A 72 -0.97 -2.22 0.23
N CYS A 73 -0.83 -2.21 -1.09
CA CYS A 73 0.41 -1.89 -1.78
C CYS A 73 0.17 -0.72 -2.74
N VAL A 74 1.05 0.26 -2.71
CA VAL A 74 1.00 1.44 -3.58
C VAL A 74 2.13 1.29 -4.60
N GLU A 75 1.78 1.26 -5.88
CA GLU A 75 2.73 1.26 -6.98
C GLU A 75 3.07 2.70 -7.38
N THR A 76 4.36 3.00 -7.42
CA THR A 76 4.91 4.28 -7.91
C THR A 76 6.00 4.03 -8.96
N ASP A 77 6.49 5.10 -9.58
CA ASP A 77 7.67 5.08 -10.46
C ASP A 77 8.95 4.59 -9.77
N GLU A 78 9.03 4.74 -8.45
CA GLU A 78 10.15 4.31 -7.61
C GLU A 78 10.02 2.84 -7.16
N GLY A 79 8.86 2.20 -7.38
CA GLY A 79 8.59 0.79 -7.10
C GLY A 79 7.35 0.55 -6.22
N TYR A 80 7.29 -0.64 -5.63
CA TYR A 80 6.17 -1.06 -4.78
C TYR A 80 6.38 -0.67 -3.31
N LEU A 81 5.37 -0.03 -2.72
CA LEU A 81 5.34 0.45 -1.34
C LEU A 81 4.24 -0.30 -0.58
N TYR A 82 4.62 -1.26 0.26
CA TYR A 82 3.71 -2.11 1.03
C TYR A 82 3.39 -1.47 2.37
N VAL A 83 2.10 -1.41 2.74
CA VAL A 83 1.62 -0.84 4.00
C VAL A 83 0.92 -1.91 4.83
N ASN A 84 1.40 -2.14 6.04
CA ASN A 84 0.89 -3.13 6.98
C ASN A 84 -0.36 -2.66 7.72
N ILE A 85 -1.38 -2.27 6.96
CA ILE A 85 -2.72 -1.95 7.46
C ILE A 85 -3.76 -2.73 6.67
N PRO A 86 -4.91 -3.04 7.28
CA PRO A 86 -6.02 -3.65 6.56
C PRO A 86 -6.50 -2.77 5.39
N TYR A 87 -6.71 -3.39 4.23
CA TYR A 87 -7.43 -2.75 3.13
C TYR A 87 -8.88 -2.49 3.53
N THR A 88 -9.37 -1.27 3.27
CA THR A 88 -10.78 -0.89 3.38
C THR A 88 -11.18 -0.05 2.18
N GLU A 89 -12.46 -0.09 1.79
CA GLU A 89 -13.00 0.76 0.71
C GLU A 89 -12.83 2.25 1.06
N GLU A 90 -13.02 2.64 2.33
CA GLU A 90 -12.80 4.02 2.80
C GLU A 90 -11.36 4.49 2.55
N LEU A 91 -10.37 3.62 2.79
CA LEU A 91 -8.97 3.95 2.54
C LEU A 91 -8.71 4.13 1.04
N TYR A 92 -9.31 3.29 0.21
CA TYR A 92 -9.22 3.40 -1.25
C TYR A 92 -9.83 4.71 -1.74
N ASP A 93 -11.05 5.04 -1.30
CA ASP A 93 -11.72 6.29 -1.65
C ASP A 93 -10.90 7.52 -1.25
N ARG A 94 -10.27 7.48 -0.07
CA ARG A 94 -9.38 8.56 0.37
C ARG A 94 -8.14 8.70 -0.50
N LEU A 95 -7.55 7.59 -0.96
CA LEU A 95 -6.42 7.59 -1.88
C LEU A 95 -6.81 8.13 -3.25
N ASP A 96 -7.94 7.71 -3.79
CA ASP A 96 -8.43 8.14 -5.11
C ASP A 96 -8.76 9.63 -5.13
N ASN A 97 -9.43 10.13 -4.08
CA ASN A 97 -9.71 11.56 -3.92
C ASN A 97 -8.40 12.38 -3.83
N ALA A 98 -7.43 11.90 -3.05
CA ALA A 98 -6.13 12.55 -2.93
C ALA A 98 -5.35 12.54 -4.26
N HIS A 99 -5.39 11.43 -5.00
CA HIS A 99 -4.75 11.29 -6.31
C HIS A 99 -5.36 12.26 -7.33
N THR A 100 -6.70 12.32 -7.40
CA THR A 100 -7.43 13.26 -8.27
C THR A 100 -7.08 14.71 -7.94
N TYR A 101 -7.13 15.09 -6.66
CA TYR A 101 -6.77 16.44 -6.22
C TYR A 101 -5.32 16.80 -6.55
N SER A 102 -4.38 15.92 -6.21
CA SER A 102 -2.95 16.12 -6.45
C SER A 102 -2.62 16.26 -7.93
N THR A 103 -3.26 15.45 -8.78
CA THR A 103 -3.11 15.50 -10.24
C THR A 103 -3.64 16.81 -10.82
N ASN A 104 -4.78 17.31 -10.34
CA ASN A 104 -5.33 18.59 -10.79
C ASN A 104 -4.42 19.76 -10.41
N ILE A 105 -3.89 19.78 -9.19
CA ILE A 105 -2.89 20.79 -8.78
C ILE A 105 -1.64 20.74 -9.65
N ALA A 106 -1.14 19.54 -9.96
CA ALA A 106 0.03 19.39 -10.83
C ALA A 106 -0.25 19.96 -12.24
N LYS A 107 -1.44 19.70 -12.80
CA LYS A 107 -1.87 20.28 -14.09
C LYS A 107 -1.98 21.80 -14.03
N GLU A 108 -2.53 22.37 -12.97
CA GLU A 108 -2.61 23.82 -12.77
C GLU A 108 -1.23 24.47 -12.66
N LYS A 109 -0.31 23.82 -11.95
CA LYS A 109 1.04 24.34 -11.69
C LYS A 109 1.95 24.31 -12.92
N TYR A 110 1.84 23.27 -13.76
CA TYR A 110 2.73 23.06 -14.91
C TYR A 110 2.08 23.34 -16.26
N GLY A 111 0.78 23.65 -16.29
CA GLY A 111 0.01 23.90 -17.51
C GLY A 111 -0.28 22.61 -18.30
N THR A 112 -1.46 22.52 -18.90
CA THR A 112 -1.69 21.58 -20.00
C THR A 112 -0.88 22.06 -21.20
N PHE A 113 0.18 21.34 -21.55
CA PHE A 113 0.80 21.52 -22.87
C PHE A 113 -0.29 21.21 -23.92
N LYS A 114 -0.70 22.24 -24.67
CA LYS A 114 -1.57 22.11 -25.83
C LYS A 114 -0.82 21.48 -26.99
#